data_AF-A0A1L6I3Q7-F1
#
_entry.id   AF-A0A1L6I3Q7-F1
#
_cell.length_a   1.000
_cell.length_b   1.000
_cell.length_c   1.000
_cell.angle_alpha   90.00
_cell.angle_beta   90.00
_cell.angle_gamma   90.00
#
_symmetry.space_group_name_H-M   'P 1'
#
loop_
_entity.id
_entity.type
_entity.pdbx_description
1 polymer ?
#
loop_
_entity_poly.entity_id
_entity_poly.type
_entity_poly.pdbx_seq_one_letter_code
_entity_poly.pdbx_strand_id
1 'polypeptide(L)'
;MNQKREYMDCSPELFGALIELVRMSVVDQFPTTRVDIGDVEHLLEAMRTLRPNLAELSLFDGFVHVVRGNWREAADVFGALAGQSLCMPGSKAMMIYCLSSSGNADWRILASQLLDEEAITPEARMLVHAVMARNDVEQAGELAMTSGEFVEPDSLRRLREESADAGGGGNGSLVPLDGQYLRL
;
A
#
# COMPACT_ATOMS: atom_id res chain seq x y z
N MET A 1 6.27 41.52 -17.97
CA MET A 1 7.42 40.59 -18.11
C MET A 1 7.00 39.25 -17.53
N ASN A 2 6.41 38.36 -18.33
CA ASN A 2 6.09 36.99 -17.93
C ASN A 2 6.93 36.04 -18.77
N GLN A 3 8.20 35.92 -18.41
CA GLN A 3 9.06 34.89 -18.98
C GLN A 3 8.60 33.57 -18.36
N LYS A 4 7.84 32.79 -19.12
CA LYS A 4 7.55 31.39 -18.77
C LYS A 4 8.92 30.74 -18.59
N ARG A 5 9.25 30.37 -17.35
CA ARG A 5 10.54 29.81 -16.98
C ARG A 5 10.69 28.48 -17.72
N GLU A 6 11.48 28.45 -18.79
CA GLU A 6 11.73 27.24 -19.62
C GLU A 6 12.26 26.06 -18.78
N TYR A 7 12.91 26.33 -17.64
CA TYR A 7 13.36 25.30 -16.69
C TYR A 7 12.21 24.57 -15.94
N MET A 8 10.95 24.98 -16.12
CA MET A 8 9.78 24.24 -15.63
C MET A 8 9.13 23.34 -16.68
N ASP A 9 9.61 23.37 -17.94
CA ASP A 9 9.20 22.39 -18.95
C ASP A 9 10.01 21.09 -18.76
N CYS A 10 9.59 20.29 -17.77
CA CYS A 10 10.04 18.91 -17.66
C CYS A 10 9.32 18.06 -18.71
N SER A 11 10.08 17.34 -19.54
CA SER A 11 9.49 16.48 -20.56
C SER A 11 8.64 15.37 -19.91
N PRO A 12 7.56 14.91 -20.54
CA PRO A 12 6.74 13.83 -20.02
C PRO A 12 7.54 12.56 -19.71
N GLU A 13 8.56 12.26 -20.52
CA GLU A 13 9.42 11.10 -20.37
C GLU A 13 10.31 11.20 -19.13
N LEU A 14 10.93 12.37 -18.91
CA LEU A 14 11.73 12.61 -17.71
C LEU A 14 10.87 12.54 -16.46
N PHE A 15 9.69 13.17 -16.49
CA PHE A 15 8.78 13.13 -15.35
C PHE A 15 8.29 11.70 -15.07
N GLY A 16 7.96 10.93 -16.11
CA GLY A 16 7.61 9.52 -15.98
C GLY A 16 8.73 8.68 -15.37
N ALA A 17 9.98 8.94 -15.75
CA ALA A 17 11.13 8.27 -15.14
C ALA A 17 11.29 8.61 -13.64
N LEU A 18 10.99 9.85 -13.23
CA LEU A 18 10.98 10.23 -11.81
C LEU A 18 9.87 9.52 -11.03
N ILE A 19 8.67 9.39 -11.62
CA ILE A 19 7.55 8.63 -11.03
C ILE A 19 7.96 7.17 -10.80
N GLU A 20 8.56 6.53 -11.80
CA GLU A 20 9.02 5.14 -11.67
C GLU A 20 10.13 5.00 -10.62
N LEU A 21 11.06 5.96 -10.53
CA LEU A 21 12.09 5.93 -9.49
C LEU A 21 11.47 6.01 -8.09
N VAL A 22 10.52 6.93 -7.87
CA VAL A 22 9.82 7.03 -6.58
C VAL A 22 9.09 5.73 -6.29
N ARG A 23 8.33 5.20 -7.24
CA ARG A 23 7.64 3.91 -7.08
C ARG A 23 8.61 2.79 -6.68
N MET A 24 9.73 2.62 -7.39
CA MET A 24 10.74 1.62 -7.06
C MET A 24 11.36 1.79 -5.67
N SER A 25 11.37 3.02 -5.14
CA SER A 25 11.93 3.34 -3.83
C SER A 25 10.99 3.07 -2.65
N VAL A 26 9.68 3.33 -2.81
CA VAL A 26 8.69 3.26 -1.71
C VAL A 26 7.63 2.20 -1.88
N VAL A 27 7.22 1.91 -3.12
CA VAL A 27 6.15 0.98 -3.42
C VAL A 27 6.69 -0.44 -3.54
N ASP A 28 7.71 -0.62 -4.38
CA ASP A 28 8.26 -1.95 -4.69
C ASP A 28 9.03 -2.55 -3.51
N GLN A 29 9.42 -1.72 -2.55
CA GLN A 29 10.09 -2.13 -1.32
C GLN A 29 9.14 -2.16 -0.13
N PHE A 30 7.83 -2.07 -0.37
CA PHE A 30 6.86 -2.14 0.71
C PHE A 30 6.96 -3.48 1.48
N PRO A 31 6.83 -3.47 2.83
CA PRO A 31 6.62 -2.31 3.69
C PRO A 31 7.91 -1.67 4.21
N THR A 32 9.08 -2.24 3.91
CA THR A 32 10.39 -1.79 4.43
C THR A 32 11.32 -1.36 3.30
N THR A 33 11.53 -0.05 3.17
CA THR A 33 12.50 0.49 2.22
C THR A 33 13.94 0.35 2.71
N ARG A 34 14.88 0.29 1.75
CA ARG A 34 16.32 0.42 1.98
C ARG A 34 16.85 1.82 1.64
N VAL A 35 15.99 2.69 1.11
CA VAL A 35 16.33 4.05 0.67
C VAL A 35 16.07 5.04 1.79
N ASP A 36 16.85 6.11 1.87
CA ASP A 36 16.55 7.21 2.78
C ASP A 36 15.23 7.87 2.36
N ILE A 37 14.22 7.79 3.22
CA ILE A 37 12.90 8.38 2.95
C ILE A 37 12.97 9.90 2.85
N GLY A 38 13.93 10.55 3.51
CA GLY A 38 14.13 11.99 3.35
C GLY A 38 14.44 12.37 1.90
N ASP A 39 15.23 11.57 1.19
CA ASP A 39 15.54 11.81 -0.22
C ASP A 39 14.31 11.64 -1.12
N VAL A 40 13.45 10.67 -0.80
CA VAL A 40 12.19 10.45 -1.53
C VAL A 40 11.23 11.63 -1.34
N GLU A 41 11.13 12.17 -0.13
CA GLU A 41 10.30 13.34 0.15
C GLU A 41 10.79 14.59 -0.59
N HIS A 42 12.10 14.86 -0.56
CA HIS A 42 12.66 15.98 -1.32
C HIS A 42 12.39 15.85 -2.82
N LEU A 43 12.45 14.62 -3.34
CA LEU A 43 12.11 14.35 -4.74
C LEU A 43 10.62 14.60 -5.02
N LEU A 44 9.72 14.13 -4.16
CA LEU A 44 8.28 14.38 -4.27
C LEU A 44 7.94 15.88 -4.23
N GLU A 45 8.58 16.65 -3.35
CA GLU A 45 8.43 18.11 -3.29
C GLU A 45 8.88 18.80 -4.59
N ALA A 46 10.02 18.38 -5.14
CA ALA A 46 10.49 18.87 -6.42
C ALA A 46 9.50 18.53 -7.55
N MET A 47 8.96 17.30 -7.56
CA MET A 47 7.98 16.86 -8.55
C MET A 47 6.66 17.63 -8.44
N ARG A 48 6.18 17.97 -7.24
CA ARG A 48 5.00 18.85 -7.06
C ARG A 48 5.21 20.24 -7.64
N THR A 49 6.43 20.77 -7.54
CA THR A 49 6.76 22.06 -8.15
C THR A 49 6.64 22.00 -9.68
N LEU A 50 6.90 20.84 -10.28
CA LEU A 50 6.76 20.62 -11.73
C LEU A 50 5.32 20.28 -12.15
N ARG A 51 4.58 19.49 -11.35
CA ARG A 51 3.22 19.01 -11.64
C ARG A 51 2.35 19.01 -10.36
N PRO A 52 1.74 20.15 -9.98
CA PRO A 52 1.08 20.28 -8.68
C PRO A 52 -0.23 19.48 -8.52
N ASN A 53 -0.88 19.07 -9.62
CA ASN A 53 -2.22 18.48 -9.60
C ASN A 53 -2.22 16.97 -9.88
N LEU A 54 -1.08 16.29 -9.75
CA LEU A 54 -0.97 14.87 -10.07
C LEU A 54 -1.28 14.01 -8.85
N ALA A 55 -2.39 13.26 -8.91
CA ALA A 55 -2.88 12.42 -7.82
C ALA A 55 -1.88 11.32 -7.38
N GLU A 56 -1.07 10.82 -8.31
CA GLU A 56 -0.03 9.81 -8.04
C GLU A 56 1.01 10.30 -7.02
N LEU A 57 1.27 11.62 -6.97
CA LEU A 57 2.18 12.17 -5.95
C LEU A 57 1.61 12.01 -4.54
N SER A 58 0.29 12.19 -4.39
CA SER A 58 -0.40 11.96 -3.12
C SER A 58 -0.45 10.47 -2.76
N LEU A 59 -0.48 9.58 -3.75
CA LEU A 59 -0.35 8.13 -3.51
C LEU A 59 1.00 7.82 -2.85
N PHE A 60 2.09 8.39 -3.38
CA PHE A 60 3.43 8.19 -2.82
C PHE A 60 3.59 8.78 -1.42
N ASP A 61 2.92 9.89 -1.09
CA ASP A 61 2.89 10.40 0.29
C ASP A 61 2.33 9.37 1.27
N GLY A 62 1.26 8.68 0.87
CA GLY A 62 0.68 7.60 1.68
C GLY A 62 1.71 6.50 1.97
N PHE A 63 2.48 6.10 0.96
CA PHE A 63 3.56 5.12 1.13
C PHE A 63 4.70 5.64 2.02
N VAL A 64 5.09 6.91 1.89
CA VAL A 64 6.07 7.54 2.79
C VAL A 64 5.61 7.49 4.24
N HIS A 65 4.33 7.79 4.51
CA HIS A 65 3.77 7.67 5.86
C HIS A 65 3.77 6.22 6.37
N VAL A 66 3.43 5.25 5.52
CA VAL A 66 3.51 3.81 5.87
C VAL A 66 4.92 3.42 6.26
N VAL A 67 5.92 3.76 5.46
CA VAL A 67 7.32 3.38 5.75
C VAL A 67 7.79 3.98 7.07
N ARG A 68 7.29 5.15 7.44
CA ARG A 68 7.57 5.80 8.74
C ARG A 68 6.80 5.21 9.92
N GLY A 69 5.83 4.33 9.68
CA GLY A 69 4.91 3.85 10.70
C GLY A 69 3.86 4.88 11.12
N ASN A 70 3.67 5.94 10.34
CA ASN A 70 2.66 6.98 10.57
C ASN A 70 1.29 6.50 10.04
N TRP A 71 0.75 5.47 10.68
CA TRP A 71 -0.40 4.72 10.16
C TRP A 71 -1.67 5.56 10.01
N ARG A 72 -1.90 6.51 10.92
CA ARG A 72 -3.09 7.34 10.90
C ARG A 72 -3.03 8.35 9.75
N GLU A 73 -1.90 9.02 9.59
CA GLU A 73 -1.66 9.95 8.50
C GLU A 73 -1.72 9.24 7.15
N ALA A 74 -1.16 8.03 7.05
CA ALA A 74 -1.29 7.20 5.86
C ALA A 74 -2.76 6.86 5.55
N ALA A 75 -3.54 6.46 6.56
CA ALA A 75 -4.96 6.16 6.39
C ALA A 75 -5.76 7.39 5.91
N ASP A 76 -5.46 8.58 6.43
CA ASP A 76 -6.10 9.83 6.00
C ASP A 76 -5.79 10.13 4.53
N VAL A 77 -4.54 9.96 4.08
CA VAL A 77 -4.13 10.16 2.68
C VAL A 77 -4.84 9.18 1.74
N PHE A 78 -4.77 7.87 2.05
CA PHE A 78 -5.40 6.85 1.22
C PHE A 78 -6.93 6.95 1.23
N GLY A 79 -7.52 7.33 2.36
CA GLY A 79 -8.94 7.61 2.47
C GLY A 79 -9.38 8.81 1.63
N ALA A 80 -8.58 9.89 1.60
CA ALA A 80 -8.85 11.03 0.74
C ALA A 80 -8.77 10.68 -0.75
N LEU A 81 -7.81 9.83 -1.15
CA LEU A 81 -7.71 9.30 -2.52
C LEU A 81 -8.91 8.42 -2.88
N ALA A 82 -9.28 7.49 -1.99
CA ALA A 82 -10.45 6.63 -2.17
C ALA A 82 -11.75 7.42 -2.26
N GLY A 83 -11.93 8.45 -1.42
CA GLY A 83 -13.09 9.35 -1.44
C GLY A 83 -13.22 10.14 -2.74
N GLN A 84 -12.12 10.37 -3.44
CA GLN A 84 -12.07 10.99 -4.77
C GLN A 84 -12.10 9.97 -5.92
N SER A 85 -12.22 8.67 -5.62
CA SER A 85 -12.13 7.58 -6.60
C SER A 85 -10.79 7.53 -7.37
N LEU A 86 -9.70 7.96 -6.74
CA LEU A 86 -8.36 8.00 -7.33
C LEU A 86 -7.54 6.79 -6.88
N CYS A 87 -6.74 6.25 -7.81
CA CYS A 87 -5.84 5.10 -7.60
C CYS A 87 -6.57 3.87 -7.03
N MET A 88 -7.79 3.64 -7.51
CA MET A 88 -8.67 2.55 -7.10
C MET A 88 -8.32 1.23 -7.81
N PRO A 89 -8.51 0.07 -7.16
CA PRO A 89 -8.93 -0.14 -5.77
C PRO A 89 -7.78 -0.06 -4.75
N GLY A 90 -6.55 0.14 -5.20
CA GLY A 90 -5.33 0.14 -4.36
C GLY A 90 -5.41 1.09 -3.17
N SER A 91 -5.91 2.32 -3.35
CA SER A 91 -6.11 3.28 -2.25
C SER A 91 -6.96 2.73 -1.11
N LYS A 92 -8.07 2.03 -1.40
CA LYS A 92 -8.90 1.42 -0.34
C LYS A 92 -8.16 0.28 0.37
N ALA A 93 -7.47 -0.58 -0.38
CA ALA A 93 -6.71 -1.69 0.21
C ALA A 93 -5.59 -1.19 1.14
N MET A 94 -4.88 -0.13 0.73
CA MET A 94 -3.85 0.51 1.55
C MET A 94 -4.43 1.21 2.77
N MET A 95 -5.58 1.87 2.64
CA MET A 95 -6.31 2.42 3.79
C MET A 95 -6.67 1.33 4.82
N ILE A 96 -7.21 0.18 4.36
CA ILE A 96 -7.53 -0.97 5.22
C ILE A 96 -6.27 -1.48 5.95
N TYR A 97 -5.16 -1.63 5.22
CA TYR A 97 -3.88 -2.01 5.81
C TYR A 97 -3.46 -1.05 6.93
N CYS A 98 -3.52 0.26 6.67
CA CYS A 98 -3.14 1.29 7.65
C CYS A 98 -4.05 1.29 8.89
N LEU A 99 -5.37 1.18 8.69
CA LEU A 99 -6.34 1.11 9.79
C LEU A 99 -6.09 -0.11 10.67
N SER A 100 -5.84 -1.27 10.07
CA SER A 100 -5.47 -2.47 10.81
C SER A 100 -4.18 -2.29 11.60
N SER A 101 -3.12 -1.75 10.98
CA SER A 101 -1.83 -1.52 11.65
C SER A 101 -1.93 -0.47 12.79
N SER A 102 -2.92 0.43 12.73
CA SER A 102 -3.21 1.38 13.81
C SER A 102 -4.09 0.83 14.93
N GLY A 103 -4.61 -0.40 14.79
CA GLY A 103 -5.55 -1.02 15.74
C GLY A 103 -7.00 -0.55 15.63
N ASN A 104 -7.37 0.18 14.56
CA ASN A 104 -8.75 0.65 14.38
C ASN A 104 -9.66 -0.46 13.84
N ALA A 105 -10.57 -0.97 14.67
CA ALA A 105 -11.46 -2.09 14.35
C ALA A 105 -12.35 -1.91 13.09
N ASP A 106 -12.59 -0.69 12.63
CA ASP A 106 -13.39 -0.42 11.42
C ASP A 106 -12.79 -1.04 10.15
N TRP A 107 -11.49 -1.37 10.17
CA TRP A 107 -10.79 -1.98 9.04
C TRP A 107 -11.47 -3.26 8.54
N ARG A 108 -12.10 -4.05 9.42
CA ARG A 108 -12.78 -5.30 9.04
C ARG A 108 -14.01 -5.07 8.18
N ILE A 109 -14.79 -4.04 8.48
CA ILE A 109 -16.00 -3.69 7.72
C ILE A 109 -15.60 -3.24 6.32
N LEU A 110 -14.59 -2.37 6.23
CA LEU A 110 -14.06 -1.87 4.97
C LEU A 110 -13.41 -2.99 4.14
N ALA A 111 -12.72 -3.94 4.79
CA ALA A 111 -12.18 -5.14 4.16
C ALA A 111 -13.26 -5.99 3.51
N SER A 112 -14.35 -6.30 4.24
CA SER A 112 -15.47 -7.05 3.67
C SER A 112 -16.10 -6.33 2.48
N GLN A 113 -16.33 -5.02 2.60
CA GLN A 113 -16.92 -4.23 1.53
C GLN A 113 -16.05 -4.24 0.27
N LEU A 114 -14.73 -4.09 0.42
CA LEU A 114 -13.82 -4.09 -0.72
C LEU A 114 -13.77 -5.46 -1.40
N LEU A 115 -13.78 -6.56 -0.64
CA LEU A 115 -13.77 -7.92 -1.20
C LEU A 115 -15.04 -8.25 -1.99
N ASP A 116 -16.16 -7.60 -1.67
CA ASP A 116 -17.44 -7.72 -2.38
C ASP A 116 -17.51 -6.85 -3.65
N GLU A 117 -16.54 -5.96 -3.90
CA GLU A 117 -16.51 -5.13 -5.11
C GLU A 117 -16.13 -5.95 -6.36
N GLU A 118 -16.91 -5.82 -7.43
CA GLU A 118 -16.66 -6.54 -8.70
C GLU A 118 -15.32 -6.16 -9.36
N ALA A 119 -14.88 -4.91 -9.16
CA ALA A 119 -13.67 -4.36 -9.77
C ALA A 119 -12.41 -4.49 -8.89
N ILE A 120 -12.43 -5.30 -7.85
CA ILE A 120 -11.24 -5.52 -7.01
C ILE A 120 -10.13 -6.21 -7.82
N THR A 121 -8.91 -5.66 -7.78
CA THR A 121 -7.76 -6.26 -8.44
C THR A 121 -7.20 -7.42 -7.61
N PRO A 122 -6.51 -8.40 -8.23
CA PRO A 122 -5.88 -9.50 -7.52
C PRO A 122 -4.94 -9.05 -6.39
N GLU A 123 -4.22 -7.95 -6.59
CA GLU A 123 -3.28 -7.38 -5.63
C GLU A 123 -3.99 -6.80 -4.41
N ALA A 124 -5.04 -6.01 -4.65
CA ALA A 124 -5.85 -5.43 -3.60
C ALA A 124 -6.52 -6.54 -2.77
N ARG A 125 -7.02 -7.58 -3.44
CA ARG A 125 -7.59 -8.77 -2.81
C ARG A 125 -6.56 -9.49 -1.93
N MET A 126 -5.39 -9.78 -2.48
CA MET A 126 -4.29 -10.46 -1.77
C MET A 126 -3.83 -9.66 -0.55
N LEU A 127 -3.69 -8.33 -0.68
CA LEU A 127 -3.33 -7.47 0.45
C LEU A 127 -4.38 -7.53 1.57
N VAL A 128 -5.67 -7.47 1.23
CA VAL A 128 -6.75 -7.56 2.23
C VAL A 128 -6.78 -8.93 2.91
N HIS A 129 -6.62 -10.02 2.16
CA HIS A 129 -6.54 -11.36 2.75
C HIS A 129 -5.31 -11.52 3.65
N ALA A 130 -4.16 -10.93 3.28
CA ALA A 130 -2.97 -10.91 4.12
C ALA A 130 -3.22 -10.14 5.44
N VAL A 131 -3.90 -8.99 5.38
CA VAL A 131 -4.31 -8.24 6.57
C VAL A 131 -5.22 -9.08 7.47
N MET A 132 -6.24 -9.73 6.89
CA MET A 132 -7.15 -10.59 7.65
C MET A 132 -6.40 -11.72 8.36
N ALA A 133 -5.58 -12.46 7.63
CA ALA A 133 -4.80 -13.57 8.17
C ALA A 133 -3.88 -13.14 9.31
N ARG A 134 -3.18 -12.00 9.16
CA ARG A 134 -2.31 -11.45 10.22
C ARG A 134 -3.09 -11.22 11.51
N ASN A 135 -4.21 -10.50 11.43
CA ASN A 135 -5.00 -10.14 12.61
C ASN A 135 -5.64 -11.36 13.28
N ASP A 136 -6.11 -12.33 12.48
CA ASP A 136 -6.72 -13.54 13.02
C ASP A 136 -5.67 -14.43 13.71
N VAL A 137 -4.43 -14.46 13.20
CA VAL A 137 -3.30 -15.15 13.86
C VAL A 137 -2.91 -14.47 15.16
N GLU A 138 -2.84 -13.13 15.18
CA GLU A 138 -2.59 -12.35 16.40
C GLU A 138 -3.66 -12.67 17.46
N GLN A 139 -4.94 -12.64 17.07
CA GLN A 139 -6.05 -12.98 17.95
C GLN A 139 -6.00 -14.45 18.43
N ALA A 140 -5.68 -15.40 17.55
CA ALA A 140 -5.51 -16.80 17.93
C ALA A 140 -4.34 -16.99 18.92
N GLY A 141 -3.27 -16.21 18.77
CA GLY A 141 -2.16 -16.17 19.72
C GLY A 141 -2.59 -15.67 21.10
N GLU A 142 -3.34 -14.56 21.16
CA GLU A 142 -3.88 -14.00 22.40
C GLU A 142 -4.82 -15.01 23.12
N LEU A 143 -5.68 -15.68 22.34
CA LEU A 143 -6.56 -16.72 22.86
C LEU A 143 -5.76 -17.91 23.39
N ALA A 144 -4.74 -18.37 22.66
CA ALA A 144 -3.87 -19.47 23.08
C ALA A 144 -3.13 -19.19 24.38
N MET A 145 -2.74 -17.92 24.63
CA MET A 145 -2.15 -17.52 25.91
C MET A 145 -3.12 -17.70 27.09
N THR A 146 -4.43 -17.65 26.83
CA THR A 146 -5.47 -17.81 27.85
C THR A 146 -6.00 -19.25 27.93
N SER A 147 -6.16 -19.93 26.79
CA SER A 147 -6.72 -21.28 26.68
C SER A 147 -5.68 -22.40 26.77
N GLY A 148 -4.41 -22.10 26.50
CA GLY A 148 -3.32 -23.06 26.40
C GLY A 148 -3.24 -23.80 25.05
N GLU A 149 -4.14 -23.51 24.10
CA GLU A 149 -4.20 -24.17 22.79
C GLU A 149 -4.28 -23.14 21.66
N PHE A 150 -3.36 -23.26 20.70
CA PHE A 150 -3.37 -22.46 19.47
C PHE A 150 -4.13 -23.20 18.37
N VAL A 151 -5.20 -22.58 17.88
CA VAL A 151 -5.97 -23.07 16.74
C VAL A 151 -5.66 -22.21 15.53
N GLU A 152 -5.17 -22.82 14.46
CA GLU A 152 -4.85 -22.13 13.22
C GLU A 152 -6.11 -21.51 12.56
N PRO A 153 -6.13 -20.20 12.27
CA PRO A 153 -7.26 -19.56 11.61
C PRO A 153 -7.45 -19.98 10.14
N ASP A 154 -8.70 -20.09 9.70
CA ASP A 154 -9.05 -20.41 8.31
C ASP A 154 -8.56 -19.35 7.31
N SER A 155 -8.42 -18.10 7.73
CA SER A 155 -7.88 -17.01 6.91
C SER A 155 -6.41 -17.24 6.54
N LEU A 156 -5.61 -17.82 7.45
CA LEU A 156 -4.22 -18.16 7.18
C LEU A 156 -4.11 -19.33 6.19
N ARG A 157 -5.04 -20.29 6.26
CA ARG A 157 -5.10 -21.41 5.30
C ARG A 157 -5.46 -20.92 3.90
N ARG A 158 -6.50 -20.10 3.78
CA ARG A 158 -6.90 -19.46 2.51
C ARG A 158 -5.77 -18.66 1.88
N LEU A 159 -5.07 -17.83 2.67
CA LEU A 159 -3.95 -17.05 2.15
C LEU A 159 -2.83 -17.92 1.58
N ARG A 160 -2.55 -19.09 2.20
CA ARG A 160 -1.56 -20.05 1.67
C ARG A 160 -1.98 -20.66 0.34
N GLU A 161 -3.25 -21.01 0.20
CA GLU A 161 -3.81 -21.54 -1.04
C GLU A 161 -3.71 -20.49 -2.17
N GLU A 162 -4.14 -19.26 -1.90
CA GLU A 162 -4.05 -18.15 -2.85
C GLU A 162 -2.60 -17.82 -3.24
N SER A 163 -1.67 -17.87 -2.29
CA SER A 163 -0.24 -17.64 -2.54
C SER A 163 0.41 -18.78 -3.34
N ALA A 164 -0.05 -20.01 -3.16
CA ALA A 164 0.45 -21.18 -3.89
C ALA A 164 -0.02 -21.16 -5.35
N ASP A 165 -1.25 -20.73 -5.60
CA ASP A 165 -1.77 -20.55 -6.96
C ASP A 165 -1.10 -19.37 -7.69
N ALA A 166 -0.65 -18.36 -6.96
CA ALA A 166 0.10 -17.22 -7.50
C ALA A 166 1.61 -17.51 -7.69
N GLY A 167 2.17 -18.55 -7.04
CA GLY A 167 3.61 -18.69 -6.84
C GLY A 167 4.15 -20.11 -7.03
N GLY A 168 4.44 -20.47 -8.28
CA GLY A 168 5.39 -21.54 -8.59
C GLY A 168 6.82 -21.17 -8.17
N GLY A 169 7.15 -21.36 -6.89
CA GLY A 169 8.52 -21.46 -6.37
C GLY A 169 9.17 -20.17 -5.85
N GLY A 170 9.25 -20.02 -4.53
CA GLY A 170 10.02 -18.94 -3.90
C GLY A 170 9.94 -18.90 -2.38
N ASN A 171 10.83 -19.64 -1.73
CA ASN A 171 11.10 -19.78 -0.30
C ASN A 171 10.77 -18.56 0.61
N GLY A 172 9.87 -18.75 1.59
CA GLY A 172 10.12 -18.44 3.01
C GLY A 172 10.36 -17.00 3.47
N SER A 173 9.86 -15.98 2.78
CA SER A 173 9.74 -14.62 3.33
C SER A 173 8.33 -14.10 3.10
N LEU A 174 7.75 -13.44 4.09
CA LEU A 174 6.49 -12.70 3.99
C LEU A 174 6.50 -11.89 2.69
N VAL A 175 5.66 -12.34 1.76
CA VAL A 175 5.27 -11.78 0.45
C VAL A 175 6.19 -10.66 -0.06
N PRO A 176 7.05 -10.90 -1.07
CA PRO A 176 7.56 -9.80 -1.87
C PRO A 176 6.37 -9.27 -2.67
N LEU A 177 5.80 -8.15 -2.22
CA LEU A 177 4.90 -7.33 -3.03
C LEU A 177 5.76 -6.74 -4.15
N ASP A 178 5.97 -7.55 -5.18
CA ASP A 178 6.80 -7.19 -6.31
C ASP A 178 6.22 -5.93 -6.95
N GLY A 179 7.08 -4.95 -7.16
CA GLY A 179 6.70 -3.64 -7.68
C GLY A 179 5.88 -3.63 -8.95
N GLN A 180 5.93 -4.72 -9.72
CA GLN A 180 5.29 -4.85 -11.02
C GLN A 180 3.77 -4.67 -10.99
N TYR A 181 3.11 -4.80 -9.84
CA TYR A 181 1.65 -4.85 -9.75
C TYR A 181 0.95 -3.54 -9.38
N LEU A 182 1.69 -2.42 -9.28
CA LEU A 182 1.13 -1.06 -9.13
C LEU A 182 1.21 -0.23 -10.43
N ARG A 183 1.09 -0.91 -11.57
CA ARG A 183 0.84 -0.23 -12.85
C ARG A 183 -0.62 0.23 -12.88
N LEU A 184 -0.83 1.51 -12.60
CA LEU A 184 -2.03 2.24 -13.03
C LEU A 184 -2.09 2.28 -14.56
#